data_AF-A0AAW8FAV2-F1
#
_entry.id   AF-A0AAW8FAV2-F1
#
_cell.length_a   1.000
_cell.length_b   1.000
_cell.length_c   1.000
_cell.angle_alpha   90.00
_cell.angle_beta   90.00
_cell.angle_gamma   90.00
#
_symmetry.space_group_name_H-M   'P 1'
#
loop_
_entity.id
_entity.type
_entity.pdbx_description
1 polymer ?
#
loop_
_entity_poly.entity_id
_entity_poly.type
_entity_poly.pdbx_seq_one_letter_code
_entity_poly.pdbx_strand_id
1 'polypeptide(L)'
;MSDDNDKELEAFQKALAAEHAAVYGYGVVGGRIGQGRRAEAKAAYDAHRARRDGLVRQVRNMGGKPVAAAAAYALPFPVPDSAAAIRLAADLEERVAGVYSDLVRATEGGRRSTAAEALREAAVRAVRWRGESVAFPGLAERAVTVSSSAYGPVSSSAPTA
;
A
#
# COMPACT_ATOMS: atom_id res chain seq x y z
N MET A 1 12.11 -6.75 29.64
CA MET A 1 10.68 -6.53 29.88
C MET A 1 10.29 -5.06 29.70
N SER A 2 10.81 -4.10 30.49
CA SER A 2 10.49 -2.67 30.27
C SER A 2 10.96 -2.16 28.91
N ASP A 3 12.22 -2.44 28.55
CA ASP A 3 12.79 -2.00 27.26
C ASP A 3 12.06 -2.58 26.04
N ASP A 4 11.49 -3.78 26.14
CA ASP A 4 10.78 -4.43 25.03
C ASP A 4 9.37 -3.85 24.86
N ASN A 5 8.70 -3.54 25.98
CA ASN A 5 7.44 -2.81 25.96
C ASN A 5 7.61 -1.38 25.42
N ASP A 6 8.72 -0.72 25.75
CA ASP A 6 9.02 0.62 25.24
C ASP A 6 9.27 0.60 23.72
N LYS A 7 10.01 -0.40 23.22
CA LYS A 7 10.20 -0.61 21.77
C LYS A 7 8.89 -0.94 21.06
N GLU A 8 8.05 -1.79 21.66
CA GLU A 8 6.73 -2.11 21.11
C GLU A 8 5.86 -0.86 21.03
N LEU A 9 5.81 -0.05 22.10
CA LEU A 9 5.09 1.22 22.13
C LEU A 9 5.63 2.19 21.08
N GLU A 10 6.95 2.32 20.94
CA GLU A 10 7.58 3.15 19.91
C GLU A 10 7.16 2.71 18.50
N ALA A 11 7.14 1.40 18.23
CA ALA A 11 6.70 0.86 16.95
C ALA A 11 5.22 1.17 16.67
N PHE A 12 4.34 1.04 17.67
CA PHE A 12 2.93 1.44 17.55
C PHE A 12 2.76 2.93 17.28
N GLN A 13 3.59 3.79 17.87
CA GLN A 13 3.57 5.23 17.63
C GLN A 13 4.05 5.58 16.22
N LYS A 14 5.09 4.90 15.72
CA LYS A 14 5.56 5.04 14.33
C LYS A 14 4.48 4.62 13.34
N ALA A 15 3.81 3.49 13.58
CA ALA A 15 2.66 3.07 12.77
C ALA A 15 1.53 4.10 12.81
N LEU A 16 1.22 4.66 13.98
CA LEU A 16 0.17 5.68 14.09
C LEU A 16 0.53 6.97 13.34
N ALA A 17 1.78 7.41 13.40
CA ALA A 17 2.26 8.55 12.61
C ALA A 17 2.15 8.29 11.09
N ALA A 18 2.52 7.09 10.64
CA ALA A 18 2.39 6.69 9.25
C ALA A 18 0.92 6.66 8.79
N GLU A 19 0.01 6.14 9.62
CA GLU A 19 -1.42 6.13 9.33
C GLU A 19 -2.03 7.54 9.25
N HIS A 20 -1.60 8.47 10.11
CA HIS A 20 -2.02 9.88 9.97
C HIS A 20 -1.57 10.48 8.64
N ALA A 21 -0.33 10.22 8.23
CA ALA A 21 0.19 10.68 6.94
C ALA A 21 -0.55 10.04 5.76
N ALA A 22 -0.88 8.74 5.84
CA ALA A 22 -1.66 8.02 4.83
C ALA A 22 -3.08 8.58 4.68
N VAL A 23 -3.77 8.85 5.79
CA VAL A 23 -5.11 9.47 5.78
C VAL A 23 -5.06 10.86 5.11
N TYR A 24 -4.06 11.68 5.42
CA TYR A 24 -3.86 12.97 4.76
C TYR A 24 -3.58 12.80 3.26
N GLY A 25 -2.64 11.91 2.91
CA GLY A 25 -2.25 11.64 1.53
C GLY A 25 -3.41 11.13 0.67
N TYR A 26 -4.26 10.25 1.21
CA TYR A 26 -5.45 9.78 0.51
C TYR A 26 -6.50 10.86 0.28
N GLY A 27 -6.54 11.92 1.11
CA GLY A 27 -7.31 13.13 0.82
C GLY A 27 -6.83 13.82 -0.46
N VAL A 28 -5.51 13.93 -0.65
CA VAL A 28 -4.91 14.48 -1.88
C VAL A 28 -5.19 13.57 -3.08
N VAL A 29 -5.02 12.24 -2.91
CA VAL A 29 -5.32 11.26 -3.96
C VAL A 29 -6.77 11.39 -4.40
N GLY A 30 -7.73 11.39 -3.46
CA GLY A 30 -9.16 11.51 -3.76
C GLY A 30 -9.53 12.79 -4.53
N GLY A 31 -8.82 13.89 -4.27
CA GLY A 31 -9.02 15.17 -4.97
C GLY A 31 -8.46 15.20 -6.41
N ARG A 32 -7.51 14.33 -6.75
CA ARG A 32 -6.82 14.33 -8.06
C ARG A 32 -7.12 13.11 -8.92
N ILE A 33 -7.64 12.04 -8.32
CA ILE A 33 -7.91 10.78 -9.02
C ILE A 33 -9.13 10.89 -9.95
N GLY A 34 -9.05 10.23 -11.11
CA GLY A 34 -10.15 10.10 -12.05
C GLY A 34 -11.38 9.39 -11.45
N GLN A 35 -12.56 9.70 -11.98
CA GLN A 35 -13.86 9.22 -11.48
C GLN A 35 -13.92 7.70 -11.28
N GLY A 36 -13.39 6.93 -12.22
CA GLY A 36 -13.41 5.45 -12.18
C GLY A 36 -12.68 4.82 -10.99
N ARG A 37 -11.77 5.56 -10.33
CA ARG A 37 -11.00 5.06 -9.17
C ARG A 37 -11.35 5.77 -7.86
N ARG A 38 -12.35 6.64 -7.83
CA ARG A 38 -12.74 7.37 -6.60
C ARG A 38 -13.26 6.44 -5.50
N ALA A 39 -14.02 5.41 -5.87
CA ALA A 39 -14.49 4.42 -4.90
C ALA A 39 -13.33 3.66 -4.26
N GLU A 40 -12.31 3.30 -5.05
CA GLU A 40 -11.09 2.64 -4.57
C GLU A 40 -10.29 3.55 -3.63
N ALA A 41 -10.10 4.82 -4.00
CA ALA A 41 -9.43 5.81 -3.14
C ALA A 41 -10.19 6.04 -1.82
N LYS A 42 -11.53 6.11 -1.87
CA LYS A 42 -12.37 6.24 -0.69
C LYS A 42 -12.27 5.02 0.23
N ALA A 43 -12.32 3.80 -0.33
CA ALA A 43 -12.18 2.58 0.46
C ALA A 43 -10.81 2.51 1.15
N ALA A 44 -9.73 2.92 0.47
CA ALA A 44 -8.40 3.00 1.08
C ALA A 44 -8.35 4.04 2.21
N TYR A 45 -8.90 5.24 1.98
CA TYR A 45 -9.01 6.29 2.99
C TYR A 45 -9.75 5.79 4.26
N ASP A 46 -10.90 5.15 4.08
CA ASP A 46 -11.71 4.62 5.18
C ASP A 46 -10.96 3.51 5.94
N ALA A 47 -10.23 2.63 5.23
CA ALA A 47 -9.40 1.60 5.83
C ALA A 47 -8.27 2.19 6.70
N HIS A 48 -7.56 3.21 6.22
CA HIS A 48 -6.52 3.87 7.00
C HIS A 48 -7.09 4.59 8.23
N ARG A 49 -8.27 5.21 8.13
CA ARG A 49 -8.94 5.78 9.31
C ARG A 49 -9.27 4.73 10.36
N ALA A 50 -9.80 3.59 9.94
CA ALA A 50 -10.10 2.49 10.86
C ALA A 50 -8.83 1.95 11.55
N ARG A 51 -7.73 1.79 10.79
CA ARG A 51 -6.43 1.37 11.35
C ARG A 51 -5.87 2.38 12.34
N ARG A 52 -5.85 3.67 11.97
CA ARG A 52 -5.44 4.78 12.84
C ARG A 52 -6.18 4.73 14.17
N ASP A 53 -7.51 4.62 14.12
CA ASP A 53 -8.33 4.60 15.32
C ASP A 53 -8.06 3.34 16.17
N GLY A 54 -7.74 2.21 15.54
CA GLY A 54 -7.24 1.00 16.19
C GLY A 54 -5.90 1.21 16.91
N LEU A 55 -4.92 1.81 16.24
CA LEU A 55 -3.61 2.11 16.82
C LEU A 55 -3.71 3.09 17.99
N VAL A 56 -4.56 4.12 17.90
CA VAL A 56 -4.85 5.04 19.01
C VAL A 56 -5.33 4.29 20.25
N ARG A 57 -6.22 3.30 20.08
CA ARG A 57 -6.67 2.47 21.21
C ARG A 57 -5.53 1.62 21.76
N GLN A 58 -4.71 1.00 20.91
CA GLN A 58 -3.59 0.18 21.36
C GLN A 58 -2.55 0.98 22.15
N VAL A 59 -2.17 2.16 21.66
CA VAL A 59 -1.24 3.05 22.37
C VAL A 59 -1.77 3.41 23.77
N ARG A 60 -3.07 3.75 23.88
CA ARG A 60 -3.70 4.04 25.18
C ARG A 60 -3.74 2.82 26.10
N ASN A 61 -4.05 1.64 25.56
CA ASN A 61 -4.09 0.40 26.34
C ASN A 61 -2.72 0.03 26.94
N MET A 62 -1.63 0.43 26.28
CA MET A 62 -0.27 0.29 26.79
C MET A 62 0.16 1.43 27.73
N GLY A 63 -0.75 2.36 28.08
CA GLY A 63 -0.46 3.52 28.92
C GLY A 63 0.21 4.70 28.21
N GLY A 64 0.42 4.60 26.89
CA GLY A 64 1.03 5.66 26.09
C GLY A 64 0.04 6.77 25.70
N LYS A 65 0.56 7.95 25.40
CA LYS A 65 -0.21 9.06 24.80
C LYS A 65 -0.08 8.99 23.26
N PRO A 66 -1.16 8.74 22.51
CA PRO A 66 -1.11 8.65 21.05
C PRO A 66 -0.53 9.90 20.40
N VAL A 67 0.37 9.73 19.43
CA VAL A 67 0.90 10.84 18.63
C VAL A 67 -0.24 11.53 17.88
N ALA A 68 -0.26 12.86 17.95
CA ALA A 68 -1.26 13.68 17.27
C ALA A 68 -0.95 13.79 15.78
N ALA A 69 -1.98 13.95 14.96
CA ALA A 69 -1.80 14.27 13.55
C ALA A 69 -1.20 15.67 13.41
N ALA A 70 -0.23 15.83 12.50
CA ALA A 70 0.20 17.14 12.06
C ALA A 70 -0.91 17.84 11.25
N ALA A 71 -0.88 19.17 11.20
CA ALA A 71 -1.82 19.97 10.40
C ALA A 71 -1.69 19.72 8.89
N ALA A 72 -0.47 19.39 8.44
CA ALA A 72 -0.16 19.03 7.06
C ALA A 72 1.06 18.11 7.01
N TYR A 73 1.20 17.36 5.92
CA TYR A 73 2.34 16.49 5.65
C TYR A 73 2.98 16.87 4.32
N ALA A 74 4.31 16.82 4.27
CA ALA A 74 5.05 16.97 3.02
C ALA A 74 4.77 15.78 2.10
N LEU A 75 4.37 16.08 0.86
CA LEU A 75 4.24 15.07 -0.16
C LEU A 75 5.62 14.74 -0.74
N PRO A 76 5.88 13.48 -1.10
CA PRO A 76 7.17 13.06 -1.65
C PRO A 76 7.49 13.67 -3.02
N PHE A 77 6.45 14.11 -3.73
CA PHE A 77 6.55 14.78 -5.02
C PHE A 77 5.24 15.57 -5.29
N PRO A 78 5.25 16.52 -6.23
CA PRO A 78 4.05 17.21 -6.67
C PRO A 78 3.00 16.26 -7.28
N VAL A 79 1.72 16.50 -6.99
CA VAL A 79 0.60 15.69 -7.49
C VAL A 79 -0.36 16.54 -8.34
N PRO A 80 0.04 16.93 -9.56
CA PRO A 80 -0.77 17.81 -10.41
C PRO A 80 -2.00 17.09 -11.00
N ASP A 81 -1.92 15.79 -11.24
CA ASP A 81 -2.90 15.03 -12.03
C ASP A 81 -3.20 13.64 -11.45
N SER A 82 -4.10 12.91 -12.13
CA SER A 82 -4.51 11.57 -11.72
C SER A 82 -3.38 10.54 -11.79
N ALA A 83 -2.41 10.67 -12.70
CA ALA A 83 -1.30 9.72 -12.80
C ALA A 83 -0.34 9.89 -11.62
N ALA A 84 -0.05 11.13 -11.23
CA ALA A 84 0.69 11.44 -10.02
C ALA A 84 -0.08 10.99 -8.76
N ALA A 85 -1.42 11.08 -8.75
CA ALA A 85 -2.24 10.60 -7.64
C ALA A 85 -2.11 9.08 -7.44
N ILE A 86 -2.09 8.32 -8.53
CA ILE A 86 -1.87 6.86 -8.51
C ILE A 86 -0.48 6.54 -7.96
N ARG A 87 0.56 7.24 -8.42
CA ARG A 87 1.92 7.07 -7.90
C ARG A 87 2.01 7.42 -6.42
N LEU A 88 1.34 8.49 -5.98
CA LEU A 88 1.29 8.85 -4.56
C LEU A 88 0.61 7.76 -3.74
N ALA A 89 -0.52 7.23 -4.20
CA ALA A 89 -1.22 6.15 -3.50
C ALA A 89 -0.32 4.91 -3.36
N ALA A 90 0.39 4.51 -4.41
CA ALA A 90 1.33 3.39 -4.33
C ALA A 90 2.48 3.64 -3.34
N ASP A 91 3.06 4.85 -3.33
CA ASP A 91 4.15 5.22 -2.41
C ASP A 91 3.69 5.30 -0.94
N LEU A 92 2.47 5.80 -0.69
CA LEU A 92 1.87 5.81 0.66
C LEU A 92 1.72 4.37 1.20
N GLU A 93 1.16 3.48 0.39
CA GLU A 93 0.95 2.08 0.78
C GLU A 93 2.27 1.33 1.01
N GLU A 94 3.28 1.59 0.19
CA GLU A 94 4.63 1.03 0.37
C GLU A 94 5.27 1.48 1.69
N ARG A 95 5.16 2.77 2.03
CA ARG A 95 5.69 3.30 3.29
C ARG A 95 4.96 2.76 4.49
N VAL A 96 3.63 2.66 4.41
CA VAL A 96 2.80 2.05 5.46
C VAL A 96 3.20 0.59 5.64
N ALA A 97 3.36 -0.18 4.56
CA ALA A 97 3.85 -1.55 4.61
C ALA A 97 5.22 -1.63 5.32
N GLY A 98 6.18 -0.76 4.95
CA GLY A 98 7.48 -0.69 5.61
C GLY A 98 7.36 -0.52 7.14
N VAL A 99 6.56 0.45 7.59
CA VAL A 99 6.38 0.70 9.04
C VAL A 99 5.65 -0.45 9.74
N TYR A 100 4.69 -1.10 9.09
CA TYR A 100 4.05 -2.29 9.66
C TYR A 100 4.99 -3.49 9.74
N SER A 101 5.99 -3.60 8.86
CA SER A 101 7.02 -4.64 8.98
C SER A 101 7.87 -4.46 10.24
N ASP A 102 8.18 -3.21 10.62
CA ASP A 102 8.83 -2.89 11.89
C ASP A 102 7.91 -3.23 13.08
N LEU A 103 6.61 -2.95 12.96
CA LEU A 103 5.64 -3.31 13.99
C LEU A 103 5.51 -4.83 14.17
N VAL A 104 5.52 -5.61 13.08
CA VAL A 104 5.55 -7.09 13.14
C VAL A 104 6.79 -7.57 13.89
N ARG A 105 7.95 -6.95 13.63
CA ARG A 105 9.19 -7.29 14.33
C ARG A 105 9.14 -6.96 15.82
N ALA A 106 8.46 -5.90 16.21
CA ALA A 106 8.40 -5.41 17.60
C ALA A 106 7.27 -6.02 18.45
N THR A 107 6.36 -6.81 17.85
CA THR A 107 5.17 -7.33 18.53
C THR A 107 5.16 -8.85 18.57
N GLU A 108 4.31 -9.45 19.41
CA GLU A 108 4.11 -10.90 19.50
C GLU A 108 2.61 -11.29 19.47
N GLY A 109 2.34 -12.60 19.35
CA GLY A 109 0.99 -13.17 19.45
C GLY A 109 -0.03 -12.48 18.55
N GLY A 110 -1.21 -12.16 19.11
CA GLY A 110 -2.29 -11.51 18.37
C GLY A 110 -1.92 -10.15 17.78
N ARG A 111 -1.07 -9.36 18.46
CA ARG A 111 -0.62 -8.05 17.95
C ARG A 111 0.26 -8.20 16.72
N ARG A 112 1.15 -9.20 16.71
CA ARG A 112 1.95 -9.56 15.52
C ARG A 112 1.07 -9.97 14.36
N SER A 113 0.07 -10.81 14.60
CA SER A 113 -0.87 -11.25 13.55
C SER A 113 -1.63 -10.07 12.95
N THR A 114 -2.16 -9.16 13.78
CA THR A 114 -2.84 -7.95 13.29
C THR A 114 -1.90 -7.01 12.52
N ALA A 115 -0.66 -6.85 12.97
CA ALA A 115 0.34 -6.05 12.26
C ALA A 115 0.69 -6.68 10.90
N ALA A 116 0.82 -8.00 10.83
CA ALA A 116 1.11 -8.73 9.59
C ALA A 116 -0.05 -8.66 8.59
N GLU A 117 -1.29 -8.69 9.07
CA GLU A 117 -2.47 -8.48 8.23
C GLU A 117 -2.48 -7.07 7.63
N ALA A 118 -2.23 -6.04 8.45
CA ALA A 118 -2.15 -4.66 7.97
C ALA A 118 -1.00 -4.44 6.97
N LEU A 119 0.17 -5.03 7.24
CA LEU A 119 1.32 -5.07 6.31
C LEU A 119 0.89 -5.65 4.95
N ARG A 120 0.28 -6.85 4.97
CA ARG A 120 -0.15 -7.53 3.75
C ARG A 120 -1.16 -6.70 2.97
N GLU A 121 -2.15 -6.13 3.66
CA GLU A 121 -3.19 -5.33 3.01
C GLU A 121 -2.62 -4.06 2.36
N ALA A 122 -1.69 -3.37 3.03
CA ALA A 122 -0.99 -2.23 2.46
C ALA A 122 -0.16 -2.63 1.22
N ALA A 123 0.64 -3.70 1.32
CA ALA A 123 1.44 -4.19 0.20
C ALA A 123 0.58 -4.59 -1.01
N VAL A 124 -0.53 -5.30 -0.79
CA VAL A 124 -1.49 -5.65 -1.86
C VAL A 124 -2.09 -4.39 -2.50
N ARG A 125 -2.41 -3.38 -1.69
CA ARG A 125 -2.95 -2.12 -2.20
C ARG A 125 -1.91 -1.33 -3.00
N ALA A 126 -0.65 -1.33 -2.58
CA ALA A 126 0.46 -0.71 -3.33
C ALA A 126 0.55 -1.29 -4.75
N VAL A 127 0.56 -2.63 -4.88
CA VAL A 127 0.57 -3.31 -6.19
C VAL A 127 -0.66 -2.96 -7.02
N ARG A 128 -1.85 -2.97 -6.39
CA ARG A 128 -3.11 -2.62 -7.06
C ARG A 128 -3.12 -1.17 -7.57
N TRP A 129 -2.49 -0.22 -6.86
CA TRP A 129 -2.35 1.14 -7.35
C TRP A 129 -1.44 1.22 -8.56
N ARG A 130 -0.29 0.53 -8.53
CA ARG A 130 0.65 0.47 -9.67
C ARG A 130 0.00 -0.13 -10.92
N GLY A 131 -0.97 -1.04 -10.76
CA GLY A 131 -1.69 -1.67 -11.87
C GLY A 131 -0.90 -2.75 -12.61
N GLU A 132 0.38 -2.90 -12.30
CA GLU A 132 1.29 -3.90 -12.83
C GLU A 132 2.07 -4.54 -11.69
N SER A 133 2.20 -5.86 -11.74
CA SER A 133 3.14 -6.62 -10.91
C SER A 133 4.46 -6.73 -11.65
N VAL A 134 5.59 -6.58 -10.95
CA VAL A 134 6.88 -6.93 -11.56
C VAL A 134 6.90 -8.43 -11.85
N ALA A 135 7.19 -8.80 -13.09
CA ALA A 135 7.44 -10.20 -13.42
C ALA A 135 8.62 -10.69 -12.57
N PHE A 136 8.56 -11.94 -12.09
CA PHE A 136 9.72 -12.53 -11.44
C PHE A 136 10.92 -12.50 -12.41
N PRO A 137 12.14 -12.24 -11.91
CA PRO A 137 13.35 -12.32 -12.73
C PRO A 137 13.38 -13.64 -13.50
N GLY A 138 13.59 -13.61 -14.83
CA GLY A 138 13.60 -14.78 -15.71
C GLY A 138 12.27 -15.09 -16.42
N LEU A 139 11.15 -14.49 -16.02
CA LEU A 139 9.85 -14.69 -16.71
C LEU A 139 9.59 -13.66 -17.82
N ALA A 140 10.08 -12.43 -17.67
CA ALA A 140 9.93 -11.38 -18.68
C ALA A 140 10.65 -11.77 -20.00
N GLU A 141 11.80 -12.42 -19.88
CA GLU A 141 12.62 -12.91 -20.97
C GLU A 141 11.91 -14.03 -21.76
N ARG A 142 11.15 -14.91 -21.09
CA ARG A 142 10.35 -15.96 -21.75
C ARG A 142 9.11 -15.42 -22.46
N ALA A 143 8.46 -14.40 -21.91
CA ALA A 143 7.28 -13.78 -22.53
C ALA A 143 7.61 -13.16 -23.90
N VAL A 144 8.82 -12.60 -24.03
CA VAL A 144 9.35 -12.09 -25.31
C VAL A 144 9.55 -13.21 -26.33
N THR A 145 10.10 -14.36 -25.92
CA THR A 145 10.35 -15.49 -26.83
C THR A 145 9.06 -16.09 -27.41
N VAL A 146 8.00 -16.18 -26.61
CA VAL A 146 6.70 -16.73 -27.06
C VAL A 146 6.03 -15.82 -28.08
N SER A 147 6.14 -14.50 -27.94
CA SER A 147 5.60 -13.54 -28.91
C SER A 147 6.35 -13.59 -30.26
N SER A 148 7.64 -13.95 -30.27
CA SER A 148 8.40 -14.11 -31.52
C SER A 148 8.11 -15.40 -32.29
N SER A 149 7.52 -16.42 -31.65
CA SER A 149 7.29 -17.73 -32.28
C SER A 149 5.89 -17.89 -32.90
N ALA A 150 5.03 -16.88 -32.79
CA ALA A 150 3.63 -16.96 -33.22
C ALA A 150 3.34 -16.08 -34.44
N TYR A 151 3.96 -16.38 -35.60
CA TYR A 151 3.32 -16.25 -36.92
C TYR A 151 4.22 -16.84 -38.02
N GLY A 152 3.94 -18.09 -38.42
CA GLY A 152 4.29 -18.56 -39.76
C GLY A 152 2.99 -18.56 -40.59
N PRO A 153 2.92 -17.89 -41.75
CA PRO A 153 1.67 -17.82 -42.50
C PRO A 153 1.39 -19.19 -43.14
N VAL A 154 0.28 -19.82 -42.76
CA VAL A 154 -0.25 -20.99 -43.48
C VAL A 154 -1.21 -20.50 -44.57
N SER A 155 -0.75 -20.54 -45.81
CA SER A 155 -1.59 -20.30 -46.99
C SER A 155 -2.61 -21.43 -47.13
N SER A 156 -3.91 -21.09 -47.05
CA SER A 156 -5.02 -22.00 -47.33
C SER A 156 -5.54 -21.74 -48.75
N SER A 157 -5.34 -22.69 -49.65
CA SER A 157 -5.98 -22.74 -50.97
C SER A 157 -7.26 -23.57 -50.88
N ALA A 158 -8.41 -22.96 -51.17
CA ALA A 158 -9.71 -23.61 -51.21
C ALA A 158 -9.93 -24.37 -52.53
N PRO A 159 -10.52 -25.59 -52.54
CA PRO A 159 -10.96 -26.23 -53.76
C PRO A 159 -12.33 -25.70 -54.19
N THR A 160 -12.51 -25.53 -55.50
CA THR A 160 -13.77 -25.13 -56.14
C THR A 160 -14.40 -26.35 -56.81
N ALA A 161 -15.73 -26.43 -56.71
CA ALA A 161 -16.69 -27.32 -57.37
C ALA A 161 -16.79 -28.76 -56.85
#